data_AF-A0A8S4FT06-F1
#
_entry.id   AF-A0A8S4FT06-F1
#
_cell.length_a   1.000
_cell.length_b   1.000
_cell.length_c   1.000
_cell.angle_alpha   90.00
_cell.angle_beta   90.00
_cell.angle_gamma   90.00
#
_symmetry.space_group_name_H-M   'P 1'
#
loop_
_entity.id
_entity.type
_entity.pdbx_description
1 polymer ?
#
loop_
_entity_poly.entity_id
_entity_poly.type
_entity_poly.pdbx_seq_one_letter_code
_entity_poly.pdbx_strand_id
1 'polypeptide(L)'
;MGYTVTVVAPVNIAVIKYWGKRDEELILPLNDSVSATLDTSVMCAKTSVSAAPEFTEDVIWLNGKKESFSNKRLQNCLREVKERAAAEGSVDKNFLSWKVHVCSENNFPTAAGLASSAAGYACLVTALAKLYKVKTDVSSIARLGSGSACRSVYGGFVRWHAGSDPSGVDSIATQIASSTHWPEMRALILVVGDSKKKMSSTKGMKITTETSELLKHRIKHCVPERTTEITKAILARDFPKFAEITMKDSNQFHAVCLDSYPPFVYLTEVSHTIIELIHSYNEICRETKVAYTFDAGPNACLYMLESEVPKIFKIIKTIFPSSNPTKFISGLPINDADVSTDILGKLAVRTQEHDLIKYVIYTKVGEGPTDVLDGSHLLNELGEPINEIVE
;
A
#
# COMPACT_ATOMS: atom_id res chain seq x y z
N MET A 1 21.03 4.56 -28.84
CA MET A 1 19.86 5.29 -28.28
C MET A 1 19.15 4.33 -27.34
N GLY A 2 19.06 4.69 -26.06
CA GLY A 2 18.48 3.83 -25.03
C GLY A 2 16.97 3.67 -25.20
N TYR A 3 16.42 2.60 -24.63
CA TYR A 3 14.98 2.37 -24.58
C TYR A 3 14.50 2.71 -23.18
N THR A 4 13.56 3.66 -23.08
CA THR A 4 13.01 4.11 -21.79
C THR A 4 11.53 3.79 -21.71
N VAL A 5 11.12 3.22 -20.59
CA VAL A 5 9.71 2.98 -20.24
C VAL A 5 9.42 3.69 -18.93
N THR A 6 8.28 4.38 -18.86
CA THR A 6 7.79 5.01 -17.62
C THR A 6 6.42 4.48 -17.26
N VAL A 7 6.27 4.11 -15.99
CA VAL A 7 5.03 3.56 -15.42
C VAL A 7 4.68 4.37 -14.18
N VAL A 8 3.38 4.47 -13.88
CA VAL A 8 2.87 4.81 -12.55
C VAL A 8 2.21 3.59 -11.93
N ALA A 9 2.46 3.34 -10.64
CA ALA A 9 1.85 2.24 -9.90
C ALA A 9 1.17 2.72 -8.62
N PRO A 10 0.04 2.10 -8.26
CA PRO A 10 -0.76 2.51 -7.12
C PRO A 10 -0.20 2.00 -5.79
N VAL A 11 -0.54 2.72 -4.72
CA VAL A 11 -0.47 2.20 -3.35
C VAL A 11 -1.64 1.24 -3.12
N ASN A 12 -1.46 0.21 -2.29
CA ASN A 12 -2.57 -0.61 -1.79
C ASN A 12 -2.61 -0.60 -0.25
N ILE A 13 -3.80 -0.72 0.32
CA ILE A 13 -4.02 -0.80 1.77
C ILE A 13 -4.66 -2.14 2.11
N ALA A 14 -4.05 -2.88 3.04
CA ALA A 14 -4.50 -4.20 3.41
C ALA A 14 -5.72 -4.14 4.34
N VAL A 15 -6.77 -4.89 3.99
CA VAL A 15 -7.96 -5.15 4.83
C VAL A 15 -7.88 -6.52 5.52
N ILE A 16 -7.12 -7.45 4.94
CA ILE A 16 -6.58 -8.64 5.62
C ILE A 16 -5.06 -8.54 5.62
N LYS A 17 -4.46 -8.51 6.81
CA LYS A 17 -3.05 -8.15 7.00
C LYS A 17 -2.10 -9.29 6.68
N TYR A 18 -1.10 -8.97 5.87
CA TYR A 18 0.13 -9.76 5.75
C TYR A 18 1.05 -9.43 6.93
N TRP A 19 1.33 -10.43 7.77
CA TRP A 19 2.29 -10.28 8.86
C TRP A 19 2.99 -11.60 9.18
N GLY A 20 4.27 -11.68 8.81
CA GLY A 20 5.13 -12.84 9.06
C GLY A 20 5.41 -13.64 7.79
N LYS A 21 6.60 -14.24 7.73
CA LYS A 21 7.09 -14.97 6.55
C LYS A 21 7.44 -16.40 6.93
N ARG A 22 7.09 -17.34 6.06
CA ARG A 22 7.61 -18.71 6.12
C ARG A 22 8.97 -18.83 5.43
N ASP A 23 9.25 -17.92 4.50
CA ASP A 23 10.53 -17.84 3.78
C ASP A 23 10.94 -16.36 3.59
N GLU A 24 12.11 -16.00 4.09
CA GLU A 24 12.65 -14.63 4.01
C GLU A 24 13.36 -14.32 2.69
N GLU A 25 13.86 -15.33 1.97
CA GLU A 25 14.58 -15.15 0.71
C GLU A 25 13.60 -14.99 -0.46
N LEU A 26 12.59 -15.87 -0.51
CA LEU A 26 11.52 -15.86 -1.52
C LEU A 26 10.36 -14.94 -1.13
N ILE A 27 10.38 -14.38 0.08
CA ILE A 27 9.35 -13.50 0.64
C ILE A 27 7.96 -14.17 0.60
N LEU A 28 7.89 -15.38 1.15
CA LEU A 28 6.66 -16.16 1.20
C LEU A 28 5.93 -15.92 2.52
N PRO A 29 4.64 -15.55 2.50
CA PRO A 29 3.94 -15.14 3.70
C PRO A 29 3.44 -16.36 4.48
N LEU A 30 3.12 -16.17 5.75
CA LEU A 30 2.47 -17.22 6.55
C LEU A 30 0.98 -17.40 6.22
N ASN A 31 0.35 -16.36 5.68
CA ASN A 31 -1.09 -16.32 5.41
C ASN A 31 -1.40 -15.45 4.20
N ASP A 32 -2.58 -15.67 3.63
CA ASP A 32 -3.14 -14.84 2.58
C ASP A 32 -3.39 -13.42 3.08
N SER A 33 -3.41 -12.47 2.15
CA SER A 33 -3.77 -11.08 2.44
C SER A 33 -4.64 -10.50 1.36
N VAL A 34 -5.47 -9.51 1.72
CA VAL A 34 -6.41 -8.84 0.82
C VAL A 34 -6.23 -7.34 1.00
N SER A 35 -6.21 -6.60 -0.10
CA SER A 35 -6.09 -5.14 -0.10
C SER A 35 -7.02 -4.47 -1.11
N ALA A 36 -7.31 -3.20 -0.88
CA ALA A 36 -7.82 -2.32 -1.92
C ALA A 36 -6.68 -1.48 -2.51
N THR A 37 -6.58 -1.47 -3.83
CA THR A 37 -5.68 -0.62 -4.60
C THR A 37 -6.25 0.80 -4.65
N LEU A 38 -5.43 1.82 -4.40
CA LEU A 38 -5.84 3.22 -4.35
C LEU A 38 -5.61 3.93 -5.69
N ASP A 39 -6.37 4.98 -5.94
CA ASP A 39 -6.29 5.77 -7.18
C ASP A 39 -4.92 6.47 -7.36
N THR A 40 -4.27 6.18 -8.50
CA THR A 40 -2.96 6.73 -8.89
C THR A 40 -2.99 8.24 -9.12
N SER A 41 -4.15 8.83 -9.43
CA SER A 41 -4.30 10.28 -9.54
C SER A 41 -4.11 11.01 -8.21
N VAL A 42 -4.26 10.30 -7.08
CA VAL A 42 -4.07 10.85 -5.74
C VAL A 42 -2.73 10.40 -5.15
N MET A 43 -2.43 9.10 -5.20
CA MET A 43 -1.20 8.54 -4.62
C MET A 43 -0.58 7.47 -5.52
N CYS A 44 0.63 7.71 -6.01
CA CYS A 44 1.36 6.75 -6.83
C CYS A 44 2.88 6.84 -6.65
N ALA A 45 3.53 5.75 -7.04
CA ALA A 45 4.94 5.76 -7.42
C ALA A 45 5.02 5.95 -8.93
N LYS A 46 5.95 6.77 -9.41
CA LYS A 46 6.30 6.90 -10.82
C LYS A 46 7.73 6.43 -11.01
N THR A 47 7.95 5.51 -11.95
CA THR A 47 9.27 4.93 -12.21
C THR A 47 9.57 4.94 -13.70
N SER A 48 10.73 5.46 -14.07
CA SER A 48 11.31 5.35 -15.40
C SER A 48 12.47 4.37 -15.36
N VAL A 49 12.50 3.44 -16.30
CA VAL A 49 13.58 2.46 -16.48
C VAL A 49 14.11 2.63 -17.90
N SER A 50 15.42 2.82 -18.02
CA SER A 50 16.12 2.88 -19.29
C SER A 50 17.16 1.76 -19.38
N ALA A 51 17.31 1.17 -20.56
CA ALA A 51 18.41 0.26 -20.88
C ALA A 51 19.13 0.75 -22.14
N ALA A 52 20.47 0.74 -22.08
CA ALA A 52 21.32 1.18 -23.17
C ALA A 52 22.67 0.43 -23.16
N PRO A 53 23.29 0.18 -24.32
CA PRO A 53 24.60 -0.48 -24.40
C PRO A 53 25.73 0.37 -23.83
N GLU A 54 25.55 1.69 -23.74
CA GLU A 54 26.54 2.63 -23.21
C GLU A 54 26.60 2.63 -21.67
N PHE A 55 25.58 2.10 -20.98
CA PHE A 55 25.55 2.03 -19.52
C PHE A 55 26.52 0.96 -19.01
N THR A 56 27.39 1.35 -18.08
CA THR A 56 28.44 0.48 -17.52
C THR A 56 28.05 -0.18 -16.19
N GLU A 57 27.08 0.39 -15.48
CA GLU A 57 26.55 -0.10 -14.22
C GLU A 57 25.02 -0.01 -14.15
N ASP A 58 24.41 -0.83 -13.30
CA ASP A 58 22.99 -0.67 -12.96
C ASP A 58 22.86 0.41 -11.89
N VAL A 59 22.02 1.43 -12.11
CA VAL A 59 21.88 2.60 -11.24
C VAL A 59 20.42 2.86 -10.88
N ILE A 60 20.18 3.31 -9.65
CA ILE A 60 18.86 3.75 -9.20
C ILE A 60 18.94 5.11 -8.50
N TRP A 61 17.98 5.98 -8.82
CA TRP A 61 17.68 7.19 -8.07
C TRP A 61 16.28 7.08 -7.47
N LEU A 62 16.14 7.38 -6.19
CA LEU A 62 14.86 7.40 -5.48
C LEU A 62 14.64 8.78 -4.88
N ASN A 63 13.58 9.48 -5.32
CA ASN A 63 13.25 10.84 -4.90
C ASN A 63 14.46 11.80 -5.00
N GLY A 64 15.18 11.75 -6.11
CA GLY A 64 16.35 12.58 -6.36
C GLY A 64 17.64 12.13 -5.66
N LYS A 65 17.67 11.03 -4.90
CA LYS A 65 18.90 10.51 -4.27
C LYS A 65 19.41 9.26 -4.99
N LYS A 66 20.70 9.23 -5.35
CA LYS A 66 21.34 8.02 -5.89
C LYS A 66 21.41 6.98 -4.77
N GLU A 67 20.82 5.82 -5.01
CA GLU A 67 20.75 4.71 -4.06
C GLU A 67 21.58 3.54 -4.57
N SER A 68 22.00 2.65 -3.67
CA SER A 68 22.78 1.48 -4.07
C SER A 68 21.91 0.45 -4.80
N PHE A 69 22.25 0.16 -6.05
CA PHE A 69 21.65 -0.95 -6.80
C PHE A 69 22.12 -2.33 -6.30
N SER A 70 23.07 -2.40 -5.36
CA SER A 70 23.53 -3.67 -4.74
C SER A 70 22.52 -4.27 -3.76
N ASN A 71 21.37 -3.61 -3.53
CA ASN A 71 20.29 -4.15 -2.73
C ASN A 71 19.77 -5.48 -3.33
N LYS A 72 19.85 -6.56 -2.54
CA LYS A 72 19.42 -7.91 -2.95
C LYS A 72 18.00 -7.95 -3.53
N ARG A 73 17.08 -7.14 -3.02
CA ARG A 73 15.69 -7.07 -3.49
C ARG A 73 15.58 -6.50 -4.90
N LEU A 74 16.32 -5.42 -5.19
CA LEU A 74 16.41 -4.84 -6.54
C LEU A 74 17.06 -5.83 -7.52
N GLN A 75 18.16 -6.45 -7.10
CA GLN A 75 18.88 -7.46 -7.88
C GLN A 75 18.00 -8.66 -8.21
N ASN A 76 17.25 -9.17 -7.24
CA ASN A 76 16.30 -10.26 -7.45
C ASN A 76 15.23 -9.85 -8.47
N CYS A 77 14.58 -8.69 -8.31
CA CYS A 77 13.58 -8.22 -9.28
C CYS A 77 14.15 -8.12 -10.70
N LEU A 78 15.32 -7.48 -10.88
CA LEU A 78 15.94 -7.33 -12.20
C LEU A 78 16.31 -8.68 -12.82
N ARG A 79 16.93 -9.56 -12.03
CA ARG A 79 17.33 -10.90 -12.47
C ARG A 79 16.12 -11.71 -12.93
N GLU A 80 15.07 -11.81 -12.11
CA GLU A 80 13.89 -12.59 -12.46
C GLU A 80 13.17 -12.04 -13.71
N VAL A 81 13.09 -10.72 -13.89
CA VAL A 81 12.51 -10.16 -15.13
C VAL A 81 13.34 -10.56 -16.35
N LYS A 82 14.67 -10.45 -16.27
CA LYS A 82 15.57 -10.82 -17.37
C LYS A 82 15.53 -12.32 -17.67
N GLU A 83 15.53 -13.17 -16.65
CA GLU A 83 15.41 -14.63 -16.80
C GLU A 83 14.09 -15.02 -17.47
N ARG A 84 12.98 -14.36 -17.08
CA ARG A 84 11.68 -14.59 -17.68
C ARG A 84 11.61 -14.12 -19.13
N ALA A 85 12.16 -12.95 -19.43
CA ALA A 85 12.28 -12.46 -20.79
C ALA A 85 13.15 -13.37 -21.67
N ALA A 86 14.22 -13.95 -21.11
CA ALA A 86 15.05 -14.93 -21.80
C ALA A 86 14.29 -16.24 -22.07
N ALA A 87 13.55 -16.74 -21.08
CA ALA A 87 12.74 -17.96 -21.22
C ALA A 87 11.60 -17.80 -22.23
N GLU A 88 10.98 -16.62 -22.29
CA GLU A 88 9.93 -16.29 -23.26
C GLU A 88 10.49 -15.93 -24.66
N GLY A 89 11.79 -15.66 -24.79
CA GLY A 89 12.39 -15.13 -26.02
C GLY A 89 11.86 -13.75 -26.39
N SER A 90 11.45 -12.94 -25.40
CA SER A 90 10.75 -11.66 -25.60
C SER A 90 11.64 -10.54 -26.15
N VAL A 91 12.95 -10.65 -25.94
CA VAL A 91 14.00 -9.76 -26.45
C VAL A 91 15.26 -10.57 -26.78
N ASP A 92 16.20 -9.97 -27.53
CA ASP A 92 17.46 -10.64 -27.87
C ASP A 92 18.46 -10.67 -26.69
N LYS A 93 19.45 -11.58 -26.79
CA LYS A 93 20.47 -11.78 -25.75
C LYS A 93 21.37 -10.56 -25.52
N ASN A 94 21.60 -9.74 -26.55
CA ASN A 94 22.42 -8.54 -26.41
C ASN A 94 21.68 -7.51 -25.56
N PHE A 95 20.39 -7.28 -25.82
CA PHE A 95 19.55 -6.39 -25.02
C PHE A 95 19.48 -6.80 -23.53
N LEU A 96 19.40 -8.10 -23.24
CA LEU A 96 19.43 -8.61 -21.85
C LEU A 96 20.74 -8.32 -21.12
N SER A 97 21.85 -8.16 -21.85
CA SER A 97 23.16 -7.87 -21.26
C SER A 97 23.34 -6.41 -20.87
N TRP A 98 22.53 -5.50 -21.42
CA TRP A 98 22.62 -4.07 -21.14
C TRP A 98 22.30 -3.77 -19.68
N LYS A 99 22.98 -2.75 -19.16
CA LYS A 99 22.73 -2.23 -17.83
C LYS A 99 21.48 -1.34 -17.82
N VAL A 100 20.91 -1.16 -16.65
CA VAL A 100 19.68 -0.37 -16.46
C VAL A 100 19.91 0.84 -15.56
N HIS A 101 19.39 1.98 -15.99
CA HIS A 101 19.24 3.17 -15.16
C HIS A 101 17.78 3.30 -14.76
N VAL A 102 17.51 3.51 -13.47
CA VAL A 102 16.16 3.57 -12.90
C VAL A 102 16.01 4.88 -12.14
N CYS A 103 15.03 5.72 -12.48
CA CYS A 103 14.66 6.85 -11.64
C CYS A 103 13.22 6.67 -11.16
N SER A 104 13.01 6.78 -9.85
CA SER A 104 11.70 6.63 -9.23
C SER A 104 11.40 7.76 -8.26
N GLU A 105 10.15 8.21 -8.24
CA GLU A 105 9.62 9.18 -7.28
C GLU A 105 8.25 8.76 -6.76
N ASN A 106 7.85 9.28 -5.61
CA ASN A 106 6.49 9.14 -5.09
C ASN A 106 5.88 10.53 -4.87
N ASN A 107 4.59 10.70 -5.15
CA ASN A 107 3.87 11.97 -4.91
C ASN A 107 3.29 12.07 -3.49
N PHE A 108 3.64 11.15 -2.59
CA PHE A 108 3.22 11.13 -1.20
C PHE A 108 4.43 11.06 -0.26
N PRO A 109 4.38 11.64 0.96
CA PRO A 109 5.56 11.70 1.81
C PRO A 109 6.04 10.31 2.27
N THR A 110 7.27 9.95 1.90
CA THR A 110 7.91 8.69 2.32
C THR A 110 7.96 8.53 3.85
N ALA A 111 8.12 9.64 4.58
CA ALA A 111 8.16 9.67 6.04
C ALA A 111 6.80 9.42 6.71
N ALA A 112 5.68 9.54 5.97
CA ALA A 112 4.35 9.34 6.53
C ALA A 112 4.03 7.85 6.79
N GLY A 113 4.93 6.90 6.52
CA GLY A 113 4.68 5.48 6.79
C GLY A 113 3.61 4.85 5.89
N LEU A 114 3.20 5.56 4.84
CA LEU A 114 2.35 5.08 3.75
C LEU A 114 3.19 4.09 2.92
N ALA A 115 2.59 3.00 2.44
CA ALA A 115 3.27 1.81 1.89
C ALA A 115 4.11 2.04 0.60
N SER A 116 5.12 2.91 0.68
CA SER A 116 5.99 3.39 -0.40
C SER A 116 6.74 2.25 -1.08
N SER A 117 7.22 1.26 -0.32
CA SER A 117 7.91 0.11 -0.90
C SER A 117 7.00 -0.77 -1.75
N ALA A 118 5.71 -0.87 -1.42
CA ALA A 118 4.77 -1.68 -2.20
C ALA A 118 4.54 -1.08 -3.59
N ALA A 119 4.20 0.21 -3.64
CA ALA A 119 4.01 0.93 -4.90
C ALA A 119 5.32 1.00 -5.71
N GLY A 120 6.46 1.30 -5.06
CA GLY A 120 7.75 1.42 -5.74
C GLY A 120 8.21 0.12 -6.43
N TYR A 121 8.16 -1.03 -5.74
CA TYR A 121 8.55 -2.30 -6.35
C TYR A 121 7.53 -2.78 -7.40
N ALA A 122 6.24 -2.52 -7.22
CA ALA A 122 5.24 -2.81 -8.25
C ALA A 122 5.50 -1.97 -9.52
N CYS A 123 5.84 -0.69 -9.35
CA CYS A 123 6.17 0.22 -10.44
C CYS A 123 7.42 -0.23 -11.18
N LEU A 124 8.51 -0.48 -10.45
CA LEU A 124 9.78 -0.97 -10.99
C LEU A 124 9.61 -2.24 -11.80
N VAL A 125 8.96 -3.25 -11.22
CA VAL A 125 8.79 -4.56 -11.88
C VAL A 125 7.89 -4.43 -13.10
N THR A 126 6.84 -3.62 -13.04
CA THR A 126 5.98 -3.39 -14.21
C THR A 126 6.72 -2.66 -15.34
N ALA A 127 7.51 -1.63 -15.01
CA ALA A 127 8.32 -0.90 -15.99
C ALA A 127 9.39 -1.81 -16.63
N LEU A 128 10.09 -2.61 -15.81
CA LEU A 128 11.06 -3.61 -16.29
C LEU A 128 10.38 -4.65 -17.18
N ALA A 129 9.26 -5.21 -16.77
CA ALA A 129 8.54 -6.22 -17.55
C ALA A 129 8.11 -5.67 -18.92
N LYS A 130 7.67 -4.40 -18.98
CA LYS A 130 7.35 -3.73 -20.24
C LYS A 130 8.59 -3.49 -21.10
N LEU A 131 9.70 -3.00 -20.50
CA LEU A 131 10.97 -2.79 -21.20
C LEU A 131 11.50 -4.08 -21.83
N TYR A 132 11.44 -5.18 -21.09
CA TYR A 132 11.87 -6.52 -21.54
C TYR A 132 10.77 -7.34 -22.20
N LYS A 133 9.59 -6.74 -22.45
CA LYS A 133 8.43 -7.34 -23.13
C LYS A 133 7.95 -8.68 -22.52
N VAL A 134 8.09 -8.86 -21.21
CA VAL A 134 7.56 -10.00 -20.47
C VAL A 134 6.03 -9.96 -20.51
N LYS A 135 5.39 -11.05 -20.94
CA LYS A 135 3.94 -11.12 -21.12
C LYS A 135 3.20 -11.77 -19.97
N THR A 136 3.89 -12.58 -19.18
CA THR A 136 3.29 -13.33 -18.09
C THR A 136 3.17 -12.50 -16.81
N ASP A 137 2.37 -12.98 -15.85
CA ASP A 137 2.14 -12.28 -14.58
C ASP A 137 3.42 -11.98 -13.81
N VAL A 138 3.55 -10.74 -13.33
CA VAL A 138 4.75 -10.24 -12.65
C VAL A 138 4.58 -10.13 -11.13
N SER A 139 3.45 -10.59 -10.58
CA SER A 139 3.17 -10.47 -9.15
C SER A 139 4.20 -11.23 -8.29
N SER A 140 4.63 -12.42 -8.74
CA SER A 140 5.69 -13.20 -8.08
C SER A 140 7.04 -12.48 -8.08
N ILE A 141 7.34 -11.69 -9.11
CA ILE A 141 8.57 -10.90 -9.20
C ILE A 141 8.48 -9.70 -8.25
N ALA A 142 7.36 -8.96 -8.28
CA ALA A 142 7.13 -7.83 -7.37
C ALA A 142 7.22 -8.24 -5.89
N ARG A 143 6.76 -9.45 -5.56
CA ARG A 143 6.86 -10.05 -4.21
C ARG A 143 8.30 -10.09 -3.69
N LEU A 144 9.27 -10.42 -4.54
CA LEU A 144 10.71 -10.53 -4.18
C LEU A 144 11.33 -9.18 -3.82
N GLY A 145 10.75 -8.09 -4.32
CA GLY A 145 11.12 -6.74 -3.94
C GLY A 145 10.54 -6.33 -2.58
N SER A 146 9.22 -6.50 -2.47
CA SER A 146 8.45 -6.27 -1.26
C SER A 146 7.18 -7.11 -1.33
N GLY A 147 6.92 -7.95 -0.32
CA GLY A 147 5.80 -8.91 -0.36
C GLY A 147 4.46 -8.28 -0.77
N SER A 148 4.10 -7.13 -0.18
CA SER A 148 2.87 -6.40 -0.50
C SER A 148 2.84 -5.73 -1.89
N ALA A 149 3.98 -5.61 -2.58
CA ALA A 149 4.04 -5.04 -3.93
C ALA A 149 3.31 -5.91 -4.95
N CYS A 150 3.26 -7.24 -4.75
CA CYS A 150 2.52 -8.14 -5.63
C CYS A 150 1.05 -7.75 -5.76
N ARG A 151 0.43 -7.15 -4.73
CA ARG A 151 -0.97 -6.71 -4.79
C ARG A 151 -1.16 -5.39 -5.55
N SER A 152 -0.12 -4.57 -5.64
CA SER A 152 -0.15 -3.30 -6.39
C SER A 152 0.03 -3.47 -7.90
N VAL A 153 0.24 -4.70 -8.40
CA VAL A 153 0.29 -4.96 -9.86
C VAL A 153 -1.12 -5.10 -10.46
N TYR A 154 -2.17 -5.10 -9.63
CA TYR A 154 -3.58 -5.18 -10.02
C TYR A 154 -4.38 -4.01 -9.44
N GLY A 155 -5.45 -3.63 -10.14
CA GLY A 155 -6.45 -2.66 -9.66
C GLY A 155 -7.54 -3.29 -8.81
N GLY A 156 -8.39 -2.45 -8.21
CA GLY A 156 -9.57 -2.90 -7.47
C GLY A 156 -9.24 -3.54 -6.12
N PHE A 157 -9.86 -4.68 -5.84
CA PHE A 157 -9.58 -5.50 -4.67
C PHE A 157 -8.72 -6.68 -5.05
N VAL A 158 -7.65 -6.93 -4.31
CA VAL A 158 -6.59 -7.86 -4.71
C VAL A 158 -6.24 -8.77 -3.55
N ARG A 159 -6.17 -10.09 -3.83
CA ARG A 159 -5.69 -11.11 -2.89
C ARG A 159 -4.26 -11.47 -3.25
N TRP A 160 -3.39 -11.56 -2.25
CA TRP A 160 -2.13 -12.30 -2.35
C TRP A 160 -2.31 -13.66 -1.70
N HIS A 161 -2.17 -14.70 -2.50
CA HIS A 161 -2.20 -16.09 -2.05
C HIS A 161 -0.88 -16.43 -1.37
N ALA A 162 -0.94 -17.01 -0.19
CA ALA A 162 0.27 -17.47 0.49
C ALA A 162 0.97 -18.55 -0.31
N GLY A 163 0.22 -19.39 -1.01
CA GLY A 163 0.76 -20.57 -1.65
C GLY A 163 1.23 -21.61 -0.64
N SER A 164 1.44 -22.81 -1.12
CA SER A 164 1.90 -23.97 -0.38
C SER A 164 3.19 -24.55 -0.96
N ASP A 165 3.52 -24.22 -2.21
CA ASP A 165 4.74 -24.68 -2.86
C ASP A 165 5.97 -24.01 -2.24
N PRO A 166 7.00 -24.78 -1.80
CA PRO A 166 8.24 -24.23 -1.26
C PRO A 166 9.02 -23.36 -2.26
N SER A 167 8.90 -23.60 -3.56
CA SER A 167 9.51 -22.75 -4.60
C SER A 167 8.80 -21.39 -4.74
N GLY A 168 7.60 -21.26 -4.17
CA GLY A 168 6.83 -20.02 -4.18
C GLY A 168 6.14 -19.70 -5.49
N VAL A 169 6.08 -20.64 -6.44
CA VAL A 169 5.42 -20.45 -7.75
C VAL A 169 3.91 -20.16 -7.63
N ASP A 170 3.27 -20.65 -6.57
CA ASP A 170 1.84 -20.45 -6.28
C ASP A 170 1.56 -19.28 -5.31
N SER A 171 2.60 -18.58 -4.84
CA SER A 171 2.44 -17.37 -4.02
C SER A 171 2.37 -16.11 -4.88
N ILE A 172 1.22 -15.92 -5.49
CA ILE A 172 0.93 -14.84 -6.47
C ILE A 172 -0.24 -13.97 -6.03
N ALA A 173 -0.41 -12.81 -6.68
CA ALA A 173 -1.58 -11.98 -6.50
C ALA A 173 -2.64 -12.23 -7.58
N THR A 174 -3.91 -12.10 -7.22
CA THR A 174 -5.04 -12.15 -8.16
C THR A 174 -6.06 -11.08 -7.82
N GLN A 175 -6.67 -10.48 -8.84
CA GLN A 175 -7.79 -9.56 -8.65
C GLN A 175 -9.05 -10.32 -8.18
N ILE A 176 -9.64 -9.85 -7.08
CA ILE A 176 -10.96 -10.30 -6.60
C ILE A 176 -12.07 -9.58 -7.39
N ALA A 177 -11.92 -8.26 -7.55
CA ALA A 177 -12.88 -7.41 -8.23
C ALA A 177 -12.17 -6.18 -8.81
N SER A 178 -12.61 -5.69 -9.96
CA SER A 178 -12.04 -4.49 -10.62
C SER A 178 -12.30 -3.21 -9.84
N SER A 179 -11.64 -2.11 -10.21
CA SER A 179 -11.86 -0.80 -9.58
C SER A 179 -13.31 -0.31 -9.76
N THR A 180 -13.94 -0.68 -10.88
CA THR A 180 -15.30 -0.33 -11.26
C THR A 180 -16.37 -1.18 -10.56
N HIS A 181 -15.96 -2.26 -9.86
CA HIS A 181 -16.90 -3.14 -9.19
C HIS A 181 -17.60 -2.46 -8.00
N TRP A 182 -16.94 -1.55 -7.28
CA TRP A 182 -17.53 -0.86 -6.13
C TRP A 182 -17.22 0.64 -6.18
N PRO A 183 -17.83 1.37 -7.13
CA PRO A 183 -17.43 2.74 -7.46
C PRO A 183 -17.71 3.75 -6.35
N GLU A 184 -18.53 3.42 -5.35
CA GLU A 184 -18.83 4.25 -4.18
C GLU A 184 -17.81 4.10 -3.05
N MET A 185 -16.91 3.10 -3.10
CA MET A 185 -15.92 2.88 -2.05
C MET A 185 -14.91 4.03 -2.01
N ARG A 186 -14.73 4.62 -0.82
CA ARG A 186 -13.83 5.74 -0.55
C ARG A 186 -12.87 5.42 0.58
N ALA A 187 -11.73 6.10 0.57
CA ALA A 187 -10.74 6.02 1.63
C ALA A 187 -10.29 7.42 2.08
N LEU A 188 -10.27 7.65 3.40
CA LEU A 188 -9.60 8.78 4.03
C LEU A 188 -8.37 8.27 4.77
N ILE A 189 -7.20 8.81 4.46
CA ILE A 189 -5.96 8.47 5.15
C ILE A 189 -5.59 9.62 6.08
N LEU A 190 -5.65 9.37 7.38
CA LEU A 190 -5.39 10.35 8.43
C LEU A 190 -3.91 10.23 8.79
N VAL A 191 -3.11 11.20 8.36
CA VAL A 191 -1.67 11.22 8.60
C VAL A 191 -1.42 11.81 9.98
N VAL A 192 -1.03 10.96 10.92
CA VAL A 192 -0.79 11.35 12.32
C VAL A 192 0.57 12.07 12.43
N GLY A 193 0.67 12.98 13.41
CA GLY A 193 1.89 13.73 13.76
C GLY A 193 3.17 12.88 13.90
N ASP A 194 4.34 13.53 13.81
CA ASP A 194 5.66 12.87 13.70
C ASP A 194 5.96 11.93 14.87
N SER A 195 5.65 10.65 14.67
CA SER A 195 6.30 9.57 15.41
C SER A 195 7.25 8.87 14.45
N LYS A 196 8.56 9.04 14.64
CA LYS A 196 9.54 8.20 13.94
C LYS A 196 9.17 6.75 14.21
N LYS A 197 9.01 5.97 13.13
CA LYS A 197 8.69 4.54 13.21
C LYS A 197 9.76 3.83 14.03
N LYS A 198 9.43 3.47 15.28
CA LYS A 198 10.37 2.80 16.21
C LYS A 198 10.72 1.38 15.75
N MET A 199 9.84 0.71 15.00
CA MET A 199 10.02 -0.66 14.52
C MET A 199 9.69 -0.80 13.03
N SER A 200 10.66 -1.19 12.20
CA SER A 200 10.40 -1.51 10.78
C SER A 200 9.47 -2.74 10.67
N SER A 201 8.66 -2.81 9.61
CA SER A 201 7.74 -3.94 9.43
C SER A 201 8.49 -5.27 9.24
N THR A 202 9.60 -5.28 8.49
CA THR A 202 10.44 -6.47 8.32
C THR A 202 10.96 -7.00 9.65
N LYS A 203 11.46 -6.12 10.54
CA LYS A 203 11.95 -6.52 11.86
C LYS A 203 10.79 -6.97 12.76
N GLY A 204 9.70 -6.19 12.80
CA GLY A 204 8.54 -6.51 13.63
C GLY A 204 7.92 -7.85 13.27
N MET A 205 7.68 -8.12 11.99
CA MET A 205 7.06 -9.37 11.56
C MET A 205 7.93 -10.59 11.82
N LYS A 206 9.25 -10.45 11.77
CA LYS A 206 10.19 -11.52 12.13
C LYS A 206 10.08 -11.84 13.62
N ILE A 207 10.16 -10.81 14.47
CA ILE A 207 10.00 -10.97 15.92
C ILE A 207 8.64 -11.62 16.24
N THR A 208 7.55 -11.15 15.64
CA THR A 208 6.22 -11.75 15.87
C THR A 208 6.17 -13.22 15.44
N THR A 209 6.77 -13.56 14.29
CA THR A 209 6.84 -14.95 13.80
C THR A 209 7.59 -15.85 14.79
N GLU A 210 8.67 -15.35 15.39
CA GLU A 210 9.52 -16.10 16.31
C GLU A 210 8.92 -16.22 17.72
N THR A 211 8.08 -15.28 18.15
CA THR A 211 7.74 -15.12 19.59
C THR A 211 6.26 -15.08 19.93
N SER A 212 5.36 -14.75 19.00
CA SER A 212 3.92 -14.63 19.30
C SER A 212 3.21 -15.97 19.17
N GLU A 213 2.64 -16.45 20.27
CA GLU A 213 1.78 -17.65 20.27
C GLU A 213 0.42 -17.35 19.62
N LEU A 214 -0.09 -16.12 19.77
CA LEU A 214 -1.36 -15.72 19.15
C LEU A 214 -1.29 -15.66 17.63
N LEU A 215 -0.12 -15.37 17.05
CA LEU A 215 0.08 -15.37 15.61
C LEU A 215 -0.21 -16.75 15.00
N LYS A 216 0.20 -17.84 15.67
CA LYS A 216 -0.03 -19.21 15.19
C LYS A 216 -1.52 -19.52 15.05
N HIS A 217 -2.32 -19.13 16.06
CA HIS A 217 -3.77 -19.29 16.01
C HIS A 217 -4.40 -18.41 14.93
N ARG A 218 -3.97 -17.14 14.83
CA ARG A 218 -4.43 -16.19 13.80
C ARG A 218 -4.27 -16.76 12.39
N ILE A 219 -3.08 -17.28 12.06
CA ILE A 219 -2.77 -17.82 10.73
C ILE A 219 -3.61 -19.07 10.44
N LYS A 220 -3.72 -19.97 11.42
CA LYS A 220 -4.37 -21.27 11.22
C LYS A 220 -5.90 -21.17 11.15
N HIS A 221 -6.51 -20.27 11.92
CA HIS A 221 -7.96 -20.27 12.12
C HIS A 221 -8.63 -18.96 11.68
N CYS A 222 -8.07 -17.81 12.02
CA CYS A 222 -8.75 -16.53 11.78
C CYS A 222 -8.62 -16.04 10.33
N VAL A 223 -7.41 -16.04 9.77
CA VAL A 223 -7.17 -15.44 8.45
C VAL A 223 -7.87 -16.20 7.31
N PRO A 224 -7.89 -17.54 7.24
CA PRO A 224 -8.58 -18.26 6.16
C PRO A 224 -10.08 -17.96 6.10
N GLU A 225 -10.74 -17.94 7.27
CA GLU A 225 -12.16 -17.60 7.39
C GLU A 225 -12.40 -16.15 6.96
N ARG A 226 -11.67 -15.19 7.54
CA ARG A 226 -11.82 -13.77 7.21
C ARG A 226 -11.54 -13.46 5.75
N THR A 227 -10.56 -14.12 5.14
CA THR A 227 -10.26 -13.98 3.70
C THR A 227 -11.45 -14.43 2.86
N THR A 228 -12.08 -15.55 3.24
CA THR A 228 -13.28 -16.06 2.55
C THR A 228 -14.46 -15.10 2.72
N GLU A 229 -14.73 -14.66 3.94
CA GLU A 229 -15.85 -13.78 4.25
C GLU A 229 -15.70 -12.39 3.62
N ILE A 230 -14.51 -11.78 3.68
CA ILE A 230 -14.30 -10.44 3.10
C ILE A 230 -14.38 -10.47 1.58
N THR A 231 -13.93 -11.57 0.95
CA THR A 231 -14.08 -11.77 -0.50
C THR A 231 -15.55 -11.79 -0.87
N LYS A 232 -16.40 -12.52 -0.12
CA LYS A 232 -17.85 -12.53 -0.32
C LYS A 232 -18.45 -11.13 -0.11
N ALA A 233 -18.04 -10.42 0.93
CA ALA A 233 -18.53 -9.06 1.22
C ALA A 233 -18.18 -8.08 0.09
N ILE A 234 -16.96 -8.13 -0.44
CA ILE A 234 -16.53 -7.33 -1.59
C ILE A 234 -17.38 -7.62 -2.82
N LEU A 235 -17.57 -8.90 -3.17
CA LEU A 235 -18.36 -9.30 -4.33
C LEU A 235 -19.84 -8.90 -4.20
N ALA A 236 -20.38 -8.95 -2.99
CA ALA A 236 -21.76 -8.56 -2.68
C ALA A 236 -21.95 -7.05 -2.42
N ARG A 237 -20.86 -6.26 -2.38
CA ARG A 237 -20.87 -4.85 -1.93
C ARG A 237 -21.50 -4.66 -0.53
N ASP A 238 -21.31 -5.63 0.34
CA ASP A 238 -21.77 -5.61 1.74
C ASP A 238 -20.79 -4.79 2.58
N PHE A 239 -21.05 -3.48 2.67
CA PHE A 239 -20.20 -2.56 3.41
C PHE A 239 -20.13 -2.91 4.91
N PRO A 240 -21.25 -3.17 5.63
CA PRO A 240 -21.18 -3.52 7.04
C PRO A 240 -20.27 -4.73 7.33
N LYS A 241 -20.41 -5.83 6.57
CA LYS A 241 -19.57 -7.01 6.75
C LYS A 241 -18.10 -6.75 6.37
N PHE A 242 -17.86 -6.02 5.28
CA PHE A 242 -16.51 -5.59 4.89
C PHE A 242 -15.84 -4.78 6.01
N ALA A 243 -16.57 -3.82 6.58
CA ALA A 243 -16.08 -2.92 7.62
C ALA A 243 -15.78 -3.66 8.92
N GLU A 244 -16.67 -4.55 9.35
CA GLU A 244 -16.48 -5.38 10.53
C GLU A 244 -15.18 -6.21 10.44
N ILE A 245 -14.99 -6.92 9.31
CA ILE A 245 -13.82 -7.78 9.12
C ILE A 245 -12.54 -6.93 9.06
N THR A 246 -12.58 -5.81 8.33
CA THR A 246 -11.44 -4.88 8.20
C THR A 246 -10.96 -4.38 9.57
N MET A 247 -11.88 -3.95 10.44
CA MET A 247 -11.56 -3.49 11.79
C MET A 247 -11.05 -4.64 12.68
N LYS A 248 -11.71 -5.80 12.65
CA LYS A 248 -11.29 -7.00 13.40
C LYS A 248 -9.89 -7.48 13.00
N ASP A 249 -9.55 -7.42 11.71
CA ASP A 249 -8.25 -7.86 11.22
C ASP A 249 -7.14 -6.87 11.51
N SER A 250 -7.42 -5.57 11.40
CA SER A 250 -6.52 -4.52 11.88
C SER A 250 -6.22 -4.69 13.37
N ASN A 251 -7.25 -4.83 14.22
CA ASN A 251 -7.06 -4.98 15.67
C ASN A 251 -6.25 -6.24 16.01
N GLN A 252 -6.57 -7.38 15.39
CA GLN A 252 -5.86 -8.63 15.68
C GLN A 252 -4.40 -8.60 15.18
N PHE A 253 -4.10 -7.89 14.08
CA PHE A 253 -2.72 -7.64 13.66
C PHE A 253 -1.94 -6.86 14.73
N HIS A 254 -2.51 -5.78 15.29
CA HIS A 254 -1.84 -5.04 16.36
C HIS A 254 -1.77 -5.84 17.67
N ALA A 255 -2.74 -6.73 17.93
CA ALA A 255 -2.70 -7.63 19.08
C ALA A 255 -1.51 -8.61 19.01
N VAL A 256 -1.22 -9.21 17.85
CA VAL A 256 -0.04 -10.09 17.71
C VAL A 256 1.29 -9.32 17.80
N CYS A 257 1.30 -8.03 17.44
CA CYS A 257 2.46 -7.17 17.70
C CYS A 257 2.69 -6.96 19.20
N LEU A 258 1.61 -6.76 19.96
CA LEU A 258 1.67 -6.64 21.43
C LEU A 258 2.02 -7.96 22.13
N ASP A 259 1.62 -9.10 21.56
CA ASP A 259 1.96 -10.45 22.04
C ASP A 259 3.41 -10.86 21.73
N SER A 260 4.11 -10.13 20.87
CA SER A 260 5.51 -10.40 20.53
C SER A 260 6.45 -10.10 21.71
N TYR A 261 7.67 -10.67 21.71
CA TYR A 261 8.67 -10.39 22.74
C TYR A 261 10.04 -9.97 22.17
N PRO A 262 10.59 -8.79 22.54
CA PRO A 262 9.92 -7.73 23.32
C PRO A 262 8.69 -7.18 22.56
N PRO A 263 7.64 -6.76 23.29
CA PRO A 263 6.44 -6.24 22.66
C PRO A 263 6.73 -4.89 21.99
N PHE A 264 5.99 -4.61 20.94
CA PHE A 264 6.06 -3.33 20.25
C PHE A 264 4.68 -2.87 19.83
N VAL A 265 4.50 -1.55 19.81
CA VAL A 265 3.21 -0.92 19.57
C VAL A 265 3.37 0.09 18.43
N TYR A 266 2.49 -0.03 17.43
CA TYR A 266 2.37 0.93 16.34
C TYR A 266 1.33 2.01 16.59
N LEU A 267 0.22 1.63 17.24
CA LEU A 267 -0.88 2.53 17.54
C LEU A 267 -0.49 3.50 18.66
N THR A 268 -0.86 4.76 18.50
CA THR A 268 -0.68 5.79 19.52
C THR A 268 -2.02 6.14 20.16
N GLU A 269 -2.01 7.04 21.14
CA GLU A 269 -3.23 7.59 21.72
C GLU A 269 -4.14 8.19 20.63
N VAL A 270 -3.58 8.91 19.66
CA VAL A 270 -4.33 9.44 18.50
C VAL A 270 -5.00 8.32 17.71
N SER A 271 -4.32 7.20 17.48
CA SER A 271 -4.90 6.04 16.80
C SER A 271 -6.09 5.46 17.59
N HIS A 272 -5.97 5.36 18.91
CA HIS A 272 -7.05 4.87 19.78
C HIS A 272 -8.24 5.84 19.84
N THR A 273 -7.99 7.15 19.86
CA THR A 273 -9.04 8.18 19.75
C THR A 273 -9.80 8.06 18.43
N ILE A 274 -9.11 7.80 17.31
CA ILE A 274 -9.77 7.55 16.02
C ILE A 274 -10.62 6.28 16.08
N ILE A 275 -10.13 5.20 16.71
CA ILE A 275 -10.90 3.95 16.89
C ILE A 275 -12.19 4.21 17.67
N GLU A 276 -12.10 4.90 18.80
CA GLU A 276 -13.26 5.25 19.64
C GLU A 276 -14.26 6.13 18.89
N LEU A 277 -13.76 7.13 18.14
CA LEU A 277 -14.57 7.99 17.30
C LEU A 277 -15.39 7.20 16.27
N ILE A 278 -14.76 6.25 15.58
CA ILE A 278 -15.43 5.46 14.55
C ILE A 278 -16.46 4.49 15.14
N HIS A 279 -16.15 3.85 16.28
CA HIS A 279 -17.15 3.01 16.97
C HIS A 279 -18.34 3.82 17.45
N SER A 280 -18.10 4.97 18.09
CA SER A 280 -19.16 5.86 18.56
C SER A 280 -20.03 6.37 17.41
N TYR A 281 -19.43 6.74 16.28
CA TYR A 281 -20.17 7.15 15.08
C TYR A 281 -21.05 6.03 14.52
N ASN A 282 -20.49 4.84 14.35
CA ASN A 282 -21.25 3.68 13.85
C ASN A 282 -22.41 3.31 14.79
N GLU A 283 -22.22 3.41 16.10
CA GLU A 283 -23.26 3.17 17.10
C GLU A 283 -24.41 4.20 17.00
N ILE A 284 -24.09 5.50 16.88
CA ILE A 284 -25.07 6.56 16.66
C ILE A 284 -25.88 6.31 15.39
N CYS A 285 -25.22 5.87 14.31
CA CYS A 285 -25.86 5.52 13.05
C CYS A 285 -26.68 4.22 13.10
N ARG A 286 -26.51 3.39 14.15
CA ARG A 286 -27.10 2.05 14.30
C ARG A 286 -26.77 1.10 13.14
N GLU A 287 -25.66 1.36 12.45
CA GLU A 287 -25.17 0.61 11.31
C GLU A 287 -23.67 0.91 11.13
N THR A 288 -22.89 -0.08 10.72
CA THR A 288 -21.46 0.12 10.44
C THR A 288 -21.29 0.88 9.12
N LYS A 289 -21.06 2.20 9.22
CA LYS A 289 -20.90 3.14 8.10
C LYS A 289 -19.45 3.49 7.78
N VAL A 290 -18.55 3.27 8.73
CA VAL A 290 -17.11 3.51 8.57
C VAL A 290 -16.30 2.36 9.15
N ALA A 291 -15.26 1.97 8.43
CA ALA A 291 -14.26 1.03 8.89
C ALA A 291 -12.93 1.75 9.10
N TYR A 292 -12.16 1.41 10.12
CA TYR A 292 -10.77 1.81 10.23
C TYR A 292 -9.84 0.62 9.97
N THR A 293 -8.64 0.91 9.49
CA THR A 293 -7.54 -0.04 9.43
C THR A 293 -6.20 0.67 9.59
N PHE A 294 -5.25 0.01 10.24
CA PHE A 294 -3.93 0.53 10.54
C PHE A 294 -2.88 -0.46 10.09
N ASP A 295 -1.86 0.01 9.37
CA ASP A 295 -0.69 -0.79 9.00
C ASP A 295 0.40 -0.68 10.08
N ALA A 296 1.67 -0.88 9.71
CA ALA A 296 2.82 -0.79 10.62
C ALA A 296 3.18 0.67 10.94
N GLY A 297 2.26 1.40 11.56
CA GLY A 297 2.36 2.81 11.96
C GLY A 297 1.03 3.34 12.51
N PRO A 298 1.00 4.61 12.96
CA PRO A 298 -0.16 5.19 13.64
C PRO A 298 -1.25 5.72 12.69
N ASN A 299 -0.96 5.87 11.40
CA ASN A 299 -1.91 6.45 10.45
C ASN A 299 -3.13 5.54 10.29
N ALA A 300 -4.31 6.14 10.37
CA ALA A 300 -5.57 5.46 10.10
C ALA A 300 -5.89 5.56 8.61
N CYS A 301 -6.25 4.45 8.00
CA CYS A 301 -7.02 4.44 6.76
C CYS A 301 -8.48 4.13 7.11
N LEU A 302 -9.37 5.04 6.76
CA LEU A 302 -10.81 4.89 6.97
C LEU A 302 -11.47 4.53 5.64
N TYR A 303 -12.19 3.42 5.59
CA TYR A 303 -13.07 3.09 4.47
C TYR A 303 -14.50 3.50 4.78
N MET A 304 -15.20 4.02 3.77
CA MET A 304 -16.61 4.39 3.83
C MET A 304 -17.19 4.42 2.42
N LEU A 305 -18.52 4.47 2.31
CA LEU A 305 -19.16 4.81 1.04
C LEU A 305 -19.14 6.33 0.83
N GLU A 306 -19.15 6.75 -0.43
CA GLU A 306 -19.07 8.15 -0.85
C GLU A 306 -20.05 9.08 -0.12
N SER A 307 -21.27 8.61 0.15
CA SER A 307 -22.30 9.39 0.86
C SER A 307 -21.92 9.81 2.28
N GLU A 308 -20.97 9.12 2.92
CA GLU A 308 -20.54 9.42 4.29
C GLU A 308 -19.31 10.32 4.36
N VAL A 309 -18.57 10.49 3.27
CA VAL A 309 -17.31 11.25 3.25
C VAL A 309 -17.47 12.69 3.78
N PRO A 310 -18.47 13.49 3.33
CA PRO A 310 -18.62 14.86 3.83
C PRO A 310 -18.82 14.93 5.34
N LYS A 311 -19.64 14.03 5.90
CA LYS A 311 -19.95 13.99 7.33
C LYS A 311 -18.73 13.59 8.16
N ILE A 312 -18.05 12.52 7.75
CA ILE A 312 -16.87 12.01 8.46
C ILE A 312 -15.73 13.02 8.41
N PHE A 313 -15.49 13.65 7.26
CA PHE A 313 -14.46 14.66 7.14
C PHE A 313 -14.74 15.87 8.04
N LYS A 314 -16.00 16.33 8.11
CA LYS A 314 -16.40 17.40 9.03
C LYS A 314 -16.18 17.02 10.49
N ILE A 315 -16.56 15.81 10.90
CA ILE A 315 -16.31 15.29 12.25
C ILE A 315 -14.81 15.26 12.54
N ILE A 316 -13.98 14.74 11.62
CA ILE A 316 -12.52 14.71 11.78
C ILE A 316 -11.97 16.13 11.98
N LYS A 317 -12.40 17.11 11.18
CA LYS A 317 -11.97 18.52 11.35
C LYS A 317 -12.36 19.12 12.69
N THR A 318 -13.52 18.72 13.24
CA THR A 318 -14.00 19.21 14.53
C THR A 318 -13.27 18.55 15.71
N ILE A 319 -12.99 17.26 15.61
CA ILE A 319 -12.33 16.50 16.68
C ILE A 319 -10.82 16.70 16.65
N PHE A 320 -10.20 16.80 15.47
CA PHE A 320 -8.77 17.01 15.27
C PHE A 320 -8.53 18.31 14.51
N PRO A 321 -8.61 19.47 15.19
CA PRO A 321 -8.44 20.76 14.53
C PRO A 321 -7.01 20.91 14.02
N SER A 322 -6.84 21.67 12.93
CA SER A 322 -5.52 22.00 12.39
C SER A 322 -5.30 23.50 12.37
N SER A 323 -4.06 23.90 12.67
CA SER A 323 -3.60 25.29 12.54
C SER A 323 -3.44 25.72 11.08
N ASN A 324 -3.51 24.79 10.11
CA ASN A 324 -3.47 25.10 8.69
C ASN A 324 -4.65 24.46 7.91
N PRO A 325 -5.87 25.00 8.05
CA PRO A 325 -7.09 24.40 7.49
C PRO A 325 -7.08 24.26 5.97
N THR A 326 -6.34 25.11 5.26
CA THR A 326 -6.28 25.10 3.78
C THR A 326 -5.40 23.98 3.24
N LYS A 327 -4.43 23.49 4.02
CA LYS A 327 -3.56 22.35 3.68
C LYS A 327 -3.94 21.05 4.40
N PHE A 328 -5.04 21.07 5.16
CA PHE A 328 -5.45 19.92 5.97
C PHE A 328 -6.00 18.77 5.13
N ILE A 329 -6.40 18.99 3.88
CA ILE A 329 -6.86 17.95 2.97
C ILE A 329 -6.14 18.00 1.64
N SER A 330 -5.87 16.82 1.07
CA SER A 330 -5.41 16.62 -0.29
C SER A 330 -6.17 15.48 -0.98
N GLY A 331 -6.09 15.43 -2.31
CA GLY A 331 -6.72 14.39 -3.14
C GLY A 331 -8.03 14.84 -3.77
N LEU A 332 -9.04 13.96 -3.75
CA LEU A 332 -10.34 14.22 -4.35
C LEU A 332 -11.06 15.42 -3.68
N PRO A 333 -11.96 16.13 -4.38
CA PRO A 333 -12.75 17.20 -3.79
C PRO A 333 -13.79 16.66 -2.81
N ILE A 334 -13.98 17.32 -1.66
CA ILE A 334 -15.04 17.03 -0.69
C ILE A 334 -16.06 18.16 -0.72
N ASN A 335 -17.33 17.81 -0.88
CA ASN A 335 -18.44 18.75 -0.70
C ASN A 335 -18.62 19.05 0.79
N ASP A 336 -18.94 20.30 1.12
CA ASP A 336 -19.32 20.65 2.48
C ASP A 336 -20.61 19.92 2.88
N ALA A 337 -20.65 19.48 4.13
CA ALA A 337 -21.86 18.96 4.75
C ALA A 337 -22.05 19.57 6.14
N ASP A 338 -23.32 19.81 6.46
CA ASP A 338 -23.73 20.04 7.81
C ASP A 338 -23.78 18.72 8.56
N VAL A 339 -23.03 18.65 9.67
CA VAL A 339 -23.17 17.59 10.65
C VAL A 339 -24.04 18.16 11.76
N SER A 340 -25.14 17.48 12.09
CA SER A 340 -26.03 17.97 13.14
C SER A 340 -25.27 18.09 14.47
N THR A 341 -25.55 19.14 15.21
CA THR A 341 -25.01 19.35 16.57
C THR A 341 -25.35 18.17 17.49
N ASP A 342 -26.46 17.48 17.22
CA ASP A 342 -26.87 16.25 17.91
C ASP A 342 -25.89 15.09 17.71
N ILE A 343 -25.37 14.86 16.49
CA ILE A 343 -24.34 13.83 16.27
C ILE A 343 -23.06 14.20 17.01
N LEU A 344 -22.59 15.44 16.85
CA LEU A 344 -21.35 15.90 17.50
C LEU A 344 -21.44 15.82 19.04
N GLY A 345 -22.59 16.17 19.62
CA GLY A 345 -22.81 16.10 21.06
C GLY A 345 -22.92 14.67 21.64
N LYS A 346 -23.18 13.67 20.79
CA LYS A 346 -23.28 12.25 21.18
C LYS A 346 -21.99 11.47 20.99
N LEU A 347 -20.98 12.04 20.32
CA LEU A 347 -19.69 11.37 20.15
C LEU A 347 -19.02 11.15 21.50
N ALA A 348 -18.46 9.97 21.71
CA ALA A 348 -17.71 9.63 22.93
C ALA A 348 -16.38 10.39 23.06
N VAL A 349 -15.91 11.00 21.96
CA VAL A 349 -14.61 11.66 21.87
C VAL A 349 -14.76 13.18 21.94
N ARG A 350 -13.92 13.82 22.74
CA ARG A 350 -13.82 15.29 22.82
C ARG A 350 -12.88 15.85 21.75
N THR A 351 -13.00 17.14 21.45
CA THR A 351 -12.01 17.85 20.63
C THR A 351 -10.61 17.71 21.23
N GLN A 352 -9.66 17.39 20.37
CA GLN A 352 -8.26 17.14 20.70
C GLN A 352 -7.41 18.40 20.46
N GLU A 353 -6.14 18.33 20.85
CA GLU A 353 -5.16 19.38 20.55
C GLU A 353 -4.97 19.58 19.03
N HIS A 354 -4.51 20.76 18.65
CA HIS A 354 -4.25 21.10 17.27
C HIS A 354 -3.14 20.23 16.65
N ASP A 355 -3.28 19.93 15.36
CA ASP A 355 -2.27 19.32 14.50
C ASP A 355 -1.82 17.89 14.91
N LEU A 356 -2.59 17.18 15.74
CA LEU A 356 -2.39 15.75 15.99
C LEU A 356 -2.58 14.90 14.72
N ILE A 357 -3.47 15.34 13.83
CA ILE A 357 -3.51 14.92 12.43
C ILE A 357 -2.89 16.03 11.60
N LYS A 358 -1.84 15.71 10.84
CA LYS A 358 -1.13 16.67 9.98
C LYS A 358 -1.98 17.07 8.78
N TYR A 359 -2.56 16.08 8.12
CA TYR A 359 -3.45 16.25 6.97
C TYR A 359 -4.19 14.93 6.69
N VAL A 360 -5.23 15.02 5.87
CA VAL A 360 -6.07 13.92 5.41
C VAL A 360 -5.91 13.77 3.90
N ILE A 361 -5.66 12.56 3.42
CA ILE A 361 -5.68 12.25 1.99
C ILE A 361 -7.02 11.60 1.66
N TYR A 362 -7.80 12.21 0.76
CA TYR A 362 -9.06 11.65 0.27
C TYR A 362 -8.88 10.99 -1.09
N THR A 363 -9.18 9.70 -1.18
CA THR A 363 -9.03 8.89 -2.39
C THR A 363 -10.15 7.84 -2.53
N LYS A 364 -10.07 7.02 -3.58
CA LYS A 364 -11.00 5.94 -3.91
C LYS A 364 -10.23 4.68 -4.34
N VAL A 365 -10.97 3.61 -4.60
CA VAL A 365 -10.42 2.41 -5.22
C VAL A 365 -9.99 2.72 -6.66
N GLY A 366 -8.77 2.30 -7.02
CA GLY A 366 -8.11 2.65 -8.28
C GLY A 366 -7.79 1.45 -9.17
N GLU A 367 -7.30 1.76 -10.37
CA GLU A 367 -6.78 0.79 -11.33
C GLU A 367 -5.36 0.31 -10.95
N GLY A 368 -4.88 -0.69 -11.69
CA GLY A 368 -3.49 -1.17 -11.57
C GLY A 368 -2.48 -0.20 -12.19
N PRO A 369 -1.21 -0.61 -12.33
CA PRO A 369 -0.18 0.21 -12.95
C PRO A 369 -0.53 0.60 -14.39
N THR A 370 -0.16 1.82 -14.79
CA THR A 370 -0.42 2.37 -16.14
C THR A 370 0.83 3.00 -16.75
N ASP A 371 0.87 3.04 -18.08
CA ASP A 371 1.96 3.64 -18.84
C ASP A 371 1.86 5.15 -18.84
N VAL A 372 3.03 5.80 -18.78
CA VAL A 372 3.16 7.24 -19.02
C VAL A 372 3.60 7.44 -20.47
N LEU A 373 2.65 7.88 -21.31
CA LEU A 373 2.81 7.98 -22.77
C LEU A 373 2.98 9.42 -23.26
N ASP A 374 2.85 10.41 -22.38
CA ASP A 374 2.94 11.84 -22.69
C ASP A 374 4.39 12.37 -22.78
N GLY A 375 5.38 11.47 -22.69
CA GLY A 375 6.80 11.82 -22.72
C GLY A 375 7.35 12.33 -21.39
N SER A 376 6.56 12.34 -20.31
CA SER A 376 7.00 12.77 -18.98
C SER A 376 7.87 11.71 -18.27
N HIS A 377 8.95 11.29 -18.92
CA HIS A 377 9.96 10.42 -18.34
C HIS A 377 10.66 11.12 -17.16
N LEU A 378 11.24 10.34 -16.25
CA LEU A 378 12.08 10.83 -15.15
C LEU A 378 13.57 10.79 -15.52
N LEU A 379 13.90 10.17 -16.65
CA LEU A 379 15.25 10.05 -17.20
C LEU A 379 15.31 10.81 -18.55
N ASN A 380 16.40 11.53 -18.77
CA ASN A 380 16.71 12.15 -20.05
C ASN A 380 17.21 11.11 -21.08
N GLU A 381 17.56 11.54 -22.29
CA GLU A 381 18.06 10.67 -23.36
C GLU A 381 19.40 9.98 -23.05
N LEU A 382 20.17 10.51 -22.08
CA LEU A 382 21.42 9.94 -21.58
C LEU A 382 21.20 8.95 -20.44
N GLY A 383 19.95 8.73 -20.01
CA GLY A 383 19.62 7.86 -18.89
C GLY A 383 19.93 8.47 -17.52
N GLU A 384 20.01 9.80 -17.41
CA GLU A 384 20.23 10.51 -16.15
C GLU A 384 18.93 11.18 -15.68
N PRO A 385 18.73 11.40 -14.36
CA PRO A 385 17.55 12.08 -13.85
C PRO A 385 17.33 13.46 -14.49
N ILE A 386 16.09 13.78 -14.88
CA ILE A 386 15.74 15.10 -15.43
C ILE A 386 15.76 16.19 -14.35
N ASN A 387 15.25 15.85 -13.16
CA ASN A 387 15.23 16.76 -12.02
C ASN A 387 16.54 16.65 -11.23
N GLU A 388 16.96 17.76 -10.61
CA GLU A 388 18.19 17.83 -9.83
C GLU A 388 18.24 16.77 -8.72
N ILE A 389 19.43 16.17 -8.57
CA ILE A 389 19.74 15.21 -7.52
C ILE A 389 19.83 15.99 -6.20
N VAL A 390 19.02 15.62 -5.22
CA VAL A 390 19.10 16.20 -3.87
C VAL A 390 20.22 15.49 -3.14
N GLU A 391 21.35 16.16 -2.90
CA GLU A 391 22.48 15.62 -2.12
C GLU A 391 22.02 15.07 -0.75
#